data_AF-A0A8D3WKJ1-F1
#
_entry.id   AF-A0A8D3WKJ1-F1
#
_cell.length_a   1.000
_cell.length_b   1.000
_cell.length_c   1.000
_cell.angle_alpha   90.00
_cell.angle_beta   90.00
_cell.angle_gamma   90.00
#
_symmetry.space_group_name_H-M   'P 1'
#
loop_
_entity.id
_entity.type
_entity.pdbx_description
1 polymer ?
#
loop_
_entity_poly.entity_id
_entity_poly.type
_entity_poly.pdbx_seq_one_letter_code
_entity_poly.pdbx_strand_id
1 'polypeptide(L)'
;MTPGDTAAFDHEWARFESWLSAHSPADRAALRGPADPEGIAALESRLGFALHPELRRLLELHDGAAHPVAPPGSSPLPAGAFLPLGHRLSGLDDIAMMHKILVEIGEDLIETGLWNDEDVAGHLHMCVPIALPDDGGVAFVDHRPGPSYGHVYEMGIGSGDLDGTLWATGPAELFRSLADSLETGSLFLYYRPSTYAGGSGHQCVAWDIEH
;
A
#
# COMPACT_ATOMS: atom_id res chain seq x y z
N MET A 1 6.09 -19.96 -1.97
CA MET A 1 5.09 -19.44 -1.02
C MET A 1 4.20 -20.57 -0.58
N THR A 2 4.06 -20.79 0.72
CA THR A 2 3.31 -21.89 1.31
C THR A 2 2.09 -21.36 2.06
N PRO A 3 1.08 -22.19 2.34
CA PRO A 3 -0.08 -21.80 3.17
C PRO A 3 0.28 -21.18 4.54
N GLY A 4 1.51 -21.36 5.02
CA GLY A 4 2.00 -20.73 6.25
C GLY A 4 2.19 -19.21 6.12
N ASP A 5 2.44 -18.72 4.91
CA ASP A 5 2.74 -17.30 4.66
C ASP A 5 1.46 -16.46 4.81
N THR A 6 0.32 -16.97 4.32
CA THR A 6 -0.99 -16.33 4.49
C THR A 6 -1.52 -16.38 5.92
N ALA A 7 -1.16 -17.39 6.71
CA ALA A 7 -1.52 -17.45 8.12
C ALA A 7 -0.76 -16.41 8.96
N ALA A 8 0.52 -16.18 8.64
CA ALA A 8 1.29 -15.11 9.24
C ALA A 8 0.70 -13.74 8.87
N PHE A 9 0.38 -13.54 7.59
CA PHE A 9 -0.31 -12.33 7.15
C PHE A 9 -1.63 -12.07 7.90
N ASP A 10 -2.51 -13.07 7.99
CA ASP A 10 -3.79 -12.94 8.70
C ASP A 10 -3.61 -12.52 10.16
N HIS A 11 -2.56 -13.05 10.82
CA HIS A 11 -2.24 -12.68 12.19
C HIS A 11 -1.82 -11.21 12.31
N GLU A 12 -0.87 -10.76 11.49
CA GLU A 12 -0.33 -9.40 11.57
C GLU A 12 -1.35 -8.35 11.12
N TRP A 13 -2.13 -8.65 10.09
CA TRP A 13 -3.24 -7.80 9.66
C TRP A 13 -4.29 -7.65 10.76
N ALA A 14 -4.73 -8.74 11.39
CA ALA A 14 -5.70 -8.69 12.47
C ALA A 14 -5.20 -7.86 13.67
N ARG A 15 -3.89 -7.91 13.95
CA ARG A 15 -3.24 -7.11 15.00
C ARG A 15 -3.28 -5.62 14.68
N PHE A 16 -2.87 -5.26 13.47
CA PHE A 16 -2.93 -3.89 12.95
C PHE A 16 -4.37 -3.33 12.96
N GLU A 17 -5.32 -4.10 12.44
CA GLU A 17 -6.74 -3.70 12.37
C GLU A 17 -7.38 -3.56 13.76
N SER A 18 -6.99 -4.41 14.72
CA SER A 18 -7.42 -4.31 16.12
C SER A 18 -6.90 -3.03 16.77
N TRP A 19 -5.65 -2.65 16.47
CA TRP A 19 -5.09 -1.39 16.94
C TRP A 19 -5.87 -0.19 16.38
N LEU A 20 -6.17 -0.18 15.08
CA LEU A 20 -7.01 0.86 14.46
C LEU A 20 -8.39 0.92 15.11
N SER A 21 -9.02 -0.23 15.36
CA SER A 21 -10.34 -0.28 16.00
C SER A 21 -10.36 0.39 17.39
N ALA A 22 -9.26 0.26 18.14
CA ALA A 22 -9.15 0.80 19.50
C ALA A 22 -8.72 2.27 19.54
N HIS A 23 -7.83 2.71 18.64
CA HIS A 23 -7.17 4.02 18.73
C HIS A 23 -7.50 4.97 17.57
N SER A 24 -7.98 4.43 16.45
CA SER A 24 -8.37 5.18 15.26
C SER A 24 -9.65 4.62 14.61
N PRO A 25 -10.80 4.74 15.30
CA PRO A 25 -12.05 4.15 14.83
C PRO A 25 -12.53 4.77 13.51
N ALA A 26 -12.12 6.01 13.19
CA ALA A 26 -12.41 6.62 11.90
C ALA A 26 -11.65 5.95 10.75
N ASP A 27 -10.35 5.67 10.94
CA ASP A 27 -9.56 4.94 9.94
C ASP A 27 -10.06 3.52 9.76
N ARG A 28 -10.40 2.85 10.88
CA ARG A 28 -11.02 1.52 10.83
C ARG A 28 -12.34 1.54 10.05
N ALA A 29 -13.18 2.55 10.25
CA ALA A 29 -14.46 2.67 9.55
C ALA A 29 -14.29 3.01 8.06
N ALA A 30 -13.16 3.58 7.67
CA ALA A 30 -12.84 3.88 6.27
C ALA A 30 -12.46 2.62 5.47
N LEU A 31 -11.96 1.56 6.11
CA LEU A 31 -11.72 0.27 5.43
C LEU A 31 -13.01 -0.27 4.81
N ARG A 32 -12.98 -0.56 3.50
CA ARG A 32 -14.12 -1.14 2.78
C ARG A 32 -14.30 -2.61 3.19
N GLY A 33 -15.46 -3.19 2.86
CA GLY A 33 -15.65 -4.63 3.00
C GLY A 33 -14.78 -5.43 2.01
N PRO A 34 -14.82 -6.77 2.06
CA PRO A 34 -14.13 -7.64 1.12
C PRO A 34 -14.38 -7.29 -0.35
N ALA A 35 -13.35 -7.42 -1.17
CA ALA A 35 -13.47 -7.35 -2.62
C ALA A 35 -14.28 -8.54 -3.15
N ASP A 36 -15.00 -8.31 -4.24
CA ASP A 36 -15.74 -9.36 -4.93
C ASP A 36 -14.78 -10.41 -5.53
N PRO A 37 -14.97 -11.72 -5.27
CA PRO A 37 -14.11 -12.75 -5.83
C PRO A 37 -14.03 -12.75 -7.37
N GLU A 38 -15.11 -12.41 -8.07
CA GLU A 38 -15.08 -12.27 -9.54
C GLU A 38 -14.25 -11.05 -9.95
N GLY A 39 -14.35 -9.95 -9.21
CA GLY A 39 -13.50 -8.77 -9.36
C GLY A 39 -12.00 -9.06 -9.19
N ILE A 40 -11.62 -9.84 -8.17
CA ILE A 40 -10.22 -10.27 -7.97
C ILE A 40 -9.74 -11.09 -9.17
N ALA A 41 -10.54 -12.06 -9.62
CA ALA A 41 -10.19 -12.89 -10.79
C ALA A 41 -10.08 -12.06 -12.07
N ALA A 42 -10.95 -11.07 -12.27
CA ALA A 42 -10.89 -10.15 -13.39
C ALA A 42 -9.64 -9.26 -13.35
N LEU A 43 -9.24 -8.81 -12.15
CA LEU A 43 -7.99 -8.08 -11.94
C LEU A 43 -6.79 -8.95 -12.34
N GLU A 44 -6.66 -10.17 -11.79
CA GLU A 44 -5.58 -11.10 -12.15
C GLU A 44 -5.53 -11.39 -13.66
N SER A 45 -6.70 -11.59 -14.29
CA SER A 45 -6.79 -11.79 -15.73
C SER A 45 -6.29 -10.58 -16.52
N ARG A 46 -6.48 -9.36 -16.02
CA ARG A 46 -6.02 -8.13 -16.68
C ARG A 46 -4.53 -7.86 -16.44
N LEU A 47 -4.02 -8.20 -15.26
CA LEU A 47 -2.58 -8.16 -14.96
C LEU A 47 -1.80 -9.17 -15.79
N GLY A 48 -2.44 -10.30 -16.14
CA GLY A 48 -1.80 -11.40 -16.88
C GLY A 48 -1.03 -12.37 -15.97
N PHE A 49 -1.12 -12.19 -14.66
CA PHE A 49 -0.52 -13.05 -13.64
C PHE A 49 -1.37 -13.07 -12.36
N ALA A 50 -1.19 -14.11 -11.55
CA ALA A 50 -1.85 -14.21 -10.26
C ALA A 50 -1.26 -13.20 -9.26
N LEU A 51 -2.11 -12.64 -8.40
CA LEU A 51 -1.66 -11.75 -7.34
C LEU A 51 -0.80 -12.53 -6.33
N HIS A 52 0.13 -11.81 -5.70
CA HIS A 52 0.83 -12.30 -4.53
C HIS A 52 -0.19 -12.77 -3.49
N PRO A 53 -0.08 -14.00 -2.94
CA PRO A 53 -1.07 -14.59 -2.04
C PRO A 53 -1.51 -13.69 -0.89
N GLU A 54 -0.58 -12.95 -0.28
CA GLU A 54 -0.90 -12.03 0.83
C GLU A 54 -1.60 -10.75 0.35
N LEU A 55 -1.31 -10.25 -0.86
CA LEU A 55 -2.03 -9.11 -1.45
C LEU A 55 -3.45 -9.54 -1.85
N ARG A 56 -3.59 -10.71 -2.47
CA ARG A 56 -4.90 -11.31 -2.73
C ARG A 56 -5.69 -11.43 -1.43
N ARG A 57 -5.04 -11.92 -0.37
CA ARG A 57 -5.67 -12.06 0.95
C ARG A 57 -6.10 -10.73 1.54
N LEU A 58 -5.31 -9.67 1.38
CA LEU A 58 -5.69 -8.32 1.78
C LEU A 58 -6.99 -7.87 1.08
N LEU A 59 -7.11 -8.10 -0.23
CA LEU A 59 -8.32 -7.78 -0.99
C LEU A 59 -9.54 -8.61 -0.57
N GLU A 60 -9.34 -9.89 -0.23
CA GLU A 60 -10.39 -10.76 0.32
C GLU A 60 -10.89 -10.29 1.70
N LEU A 61 -10.13 -9.45 2.41
CA LEU A 61 -10.54 -8.83 3.67
C LEU A 61 -11.13 -7.44 3.44
N HIS A 62 -10.48 -6.64 2.59
CA HIS A 62 -10.81 -5.24 2.34
C HIS A 62 -10.51 -4.83 0.90
N ASP A 63 -11.53 -4.31 0.20
CA ASP A 63 -11.41 -3.66 -1.11
C ASP A 63 -10.86 -2.22 -0.98
N GLY A 64 -9.70 -2.10 -0.34
CA GLY A 64 -9.07 -0.83 -0.02
C GLY A 64 -9.77 -0.02 1.08
N ALA A 65 -9.45 1.27 1.14
CA ALA A 65 -10.05 2.24 2.05
C ALA A 65 -10.84 3.29 1.27
N ALA A 66 -11.95 3.74 1.84
CA ALA A 66 -12.75 4.82 1.29
C ALA A 66 -11.88 6.08 1.09
N HIS A 67 -12.15 6.79 0.00
CA HIS A 67 -11.56 8.09 -0.28
C HIS A 67 -12.62 9.17 -0.04
N PRO A 68 -12.65 9.81 1.14
CA PRO A 68 -13.53 10.96 1.35
C PRO A 68 -13.13 12.06 0.38
N VAL A 69 -14.11 12.67 -0.28
CA VAL A 69 -13.88 13.83 -1.15
C VAL A 69 -13.46 15.01 -0.26
N ALA A 70 -12.16 15.16 -0.05
CA ALA A 70 -11.55 16.33 0.58
C ALA A 70 -10.89 17.20 -0.50
N PRO A 71 -10.92 18.54 -0.38
CA PRO A 71 -10.13 19.40 -1.26
C PRO A 71 -8.63 19.01 -1.22
N PRO A 72 -7.90 19.11 -2.35
CA PRO A 72 -6.46 18.88 -2.36
C PRO A 72 -5.75 19.78 -1.33
N GLY A 73 -4.81 19.21 -0.57
CA GLY A 73 -4.08 19.93 0.48
C GLY A 73 -4.87 20.15 1.78
N SER A 74 -6.02 19.49 1.94
CA SER A 74 -6.74 19.52 3.21
C SER A 74 -5.92 18.85 4.31
N SER A 75 -5.64 19.60 5.37
CA SER A 75 -5.11 19.09 6.62
C SER A 75 -6.16 19.29 7.72
N PRO A 76 -6.44 18.26 8.54
CA PRO A 76 -5.75 16.97 8.55
C PRO A 76 -6.16 16.04 7.39
N LEU A 77 -5.35 15.01 7.14
CA LEU A 77 -5.62 13.98 6.13
C LEU A 77 -7.00 13.33 6.36
N PRO A 78 -7.67 12.85 5.30
CA PRO A 78 -8.93 12.15 5.46
C PRO A 78 -8.74 10.79 6.15
N ALA A 79 -9.76 10.34 6.88
CA ALA A 79 -9.79 8.99 7.44
C ALA A 79 -9.57 7.93 6.35
N GLY A 80 -8.80 6.90 6.67
CA GLY A 80 -8.35 5.87 5.73
C GLY A 80 -6.91 6.06 5.26
N ALA A 81 -6.34 7.26 5.39
CA ALA A 81 -4.94 7.58 5.05
C ALA A 81 -3.99 7.22 6.21
N PHE A 82 -4.10 5.99 6.69
CA PHE A 82 -3.44 5.52 7.93
C PHE A 82 -2.07 4.89 7.70
N LEU A 83 -1.57 4.81 6.47
CA LEU A 83 -0.22 4.35 6.16
C LEU A 83 0.76 5.54 6.05
N PRO A 84 2.08 5.30 6.16
CA PRO A 84 3.10 6.34 5.98
C PRO A 84 2.89 7.17 4.71
N LEU A 85 3.28 8.45 4.76
CA LEU A 85 3.05 9.45 3.69
C LEU A 85 1.56 9.65 3.33
N GLY A 86 0.62 9.26 4.19
CA GLY A 86 -0.80 9.42 3.92
C GLY A 86 -1.35 8.43 2.89
N HIS A 87 -0.66 7.32 2.68
CA HIS A 87 -1.12 6.27 1.79
C HIS A 87 -2.44 5.65 2.29
N ARG A 88 -3.35 5.38 1.35
CA ARG A 88 -4.60 4.66 1.56
C ARG A 88 -4.56 3.35 0.81
N LEU A 89 -5.06 2.27 1.42
CA LEU A 89 -5.16 0.98 0.75
C LEU A 89 -6.00 1.09 -0.53
N SER A 90 -5.46 0.56 -1.61
CA SER A 90 -6.08 0.56 -2.94
C SER A 90 -7.12 -0.56 -3.05
N GLY A 91 -8.31 -0.23 -3.54
CA GLY A 91 -9.29 -1.23 -3.98
C GLY A 91 -9.00 -1.71 -5.41
N LEU A 92 -9.80 -2.66 -5.91
CA LEU A 92 -9.64 -3.25 -7.23
C LEU A 92 -9.54 -2.20 -8.35
N ASP A 93 -10.39 -1.17 -8.32
CA ASP A 93 -10.41 -0.09 -9.31
C ASP A 93 -9.16 0.83 -9.22
N ASP A 94 -8.68 1.09 -8.00
CA ASP A 94 -7.47 1.89 -7.77
C ASP A 94 -6.23 1.16 -8.28
N ILE A 95 -6.12 -0.14 -7.95
CA ILE A 95 -5.06 -1.03 -8.44
C ILE A 95 -5.12 -1.09 -9.96
N ALA A 96 -6.33 -1.22 -10.52
CA ALA A 96 -6.56 -1.29 -11.94
C ALA A 96 -6.01 -0.08 -12.70
N MET A 97 -6.38 1.10 -12.21
CA MET A 97 -6.02 2.38 -12.80
C MET A 97 -4.52 2.63 -12.67
N MET A 98 -3.97 2.49 -11.46
CA MET A 98 -2.57 2.82 -11.23
C MET A 98 -1.63 1.80 -11.88
N HIS A 99 -1.96 0.51 -11.92
CA HIS A 99 -1.15 -0.47 -12.66
C HIS A 99 -1.01 -0.09 -14.13
N LYS A 100 -2.08 0.39 -14.77
CA LYS A 100 -2.01 0.88 -16.15
C LYS A 100 -1.05 2.06 -16.30
N ILE A 101 -1.08 3.01 -15.37
CA ILE A 101 -0.16 4.16 -15.34
C ILE A 101 1.29 3.68 -15.18
N LEU A 102 1.54 2.73 -14.27
CA LEU A 102 2.87 2.15 -14.05
C LEU A 102 3.40 1.43 -15.30
N VAL A 103 2.55 0.70 -16.02
CA VAL A 103 2.93 0.07 -17.30
C VAL A 103 3.35 1.13 -18.32
N GLU A 104 2.53 2.17 -18.52
CA GLU A 104 2.81 3.27 -19.47
C GLU A 104 4.14 3.97 -19.14
N ILE A 105 4.37 4.28 -17.86
CA ILE A 105 5.62 4.90 -17.41
C ILE A 105 6.80 3.94 -17.64
N GLY A 106 6.64 2.66 -17.32
CA GLY A 106 7.69 1.66 -17.55
C GLY A 106 8.07 1.54 -19.02
N GLU A 107 7.10 1.57 -19.93
CA GLU A 107 7.33 1.57 -21.38
C GLU A 107 8.15 2.80 -21.82
N ASP A 108 7.77 4.01 -21.38
CA ASP A 108 8.50 5.25 -21.66
C ASP A 108 9.96 5.19 -21.14
N LEU A 109 10.17 4.64 -19.93
CA LEU A 109 11.49 4.52 -19.34
C LEU A 109 12.39 3.55 -20.11
N ILE A 110 11.84 2.41 -20.56
CA ILE A 110 12.57 1.44 -21.39
C ILE A 110 12.97 2.08 -22.73
N GLU A 111 12.08 2.84 -23.37
CA GLU A 111 12.37 3.52 -24.64
C GLU A 111 13.53 4.52 -24.53
N THR A 112 13.68 5.19 -23.39
CA THR A 112 14.77 6.14 -23.16
C THR A 112 16.11 5.49 -22.82
N GLY A 113 16.13 4.19 -22.49
CA GLY A 113 17.36 3.43 -22.19
C GLY A 113 18.10 3.91 -20.92
N LEU A 114 17.38 4.56 -19.99
CA LEU A 114 17.96 5.21 -18.81
C LEU A 114 18.12 4.29 -17.59
N TRP A 115 17.67 3.03 -17.64
CA TRP A 115 17.58 2.14 -16.48
C TRP A 115 18.11 0.72 -16.77
N ASN A 116 18.62 0.05 -15.74
CA ASN A 116 19.13 -1.31 -15.83
C ASN A 116 17.98 -2.34 -15.68
N ASP A 117 18.14 -3.52 -16.27
CA ASP A 117 17.22 -4.66 -16.15
C ASP A 117 17.12 -5.23 -14.71
N GLU A 118 17.90 -4.71 -13.76
CA GLU A 118 17.80 -5.06 -12.34
C GLU A 118 16.93 -4.07 -11.56
N ASP A 119 16.74 -2.86 -12.09
CA ASP A 119 16.03 -1.78 -11.40
C ASP A 119 14.52 -2.04 -11.42
N VAL A 120 13.86 -1.72 -10.31
CA VAL A 120 12.40 -1.82 -10.19
C VAL A 120 11.71 -0.93 -11.23
N ALA A 121 12.29 0.25 -11.53
CA ALA A 121 11.81 1.19 -12.54
C ALA A 121 11.73 0.59 -13.97
N GLY A 122 12.62 -0.35 -14.32
CA GLY A 122 12.55 -1.07 -15.60
C GLY A 122 11.42 -2.11 -15.67
N HIS A 123 10.75 -2.38 -14.55
CA HIS A 123 9.80 -3.47 -14.39
C HIS A 123 8.47 -3.05 -13.76
N LEU A 124 8.08 -1.79 -13.95
CA LEU A 124 6.82 -1.26 -13.40
C LEU A 124 5.58 -2.03 -13.87
N HIS A 125 5.63 -2.71 -15.02
CA HIS A 125 4.57 -3.61 -15.49
C HIS A 125 4.32 -4.83 -14.58
N MET A 126 5.31 -5.22 -13.76
CA MET A 126 5.22 -6.28 -12.75
C MET A 126 4.98 -5.73 -11.33
N CYS A 127 4.77 -4.42 -11.17
CA CYS A 127 4.55 -3.80 -9.88
C CYS A 127 3.04 -3.61 -9.65
N VAL A 128 2.47 -4.28 -8.65
CA VAL A 128 1.02 -4.18 -8.37
C VAL A 128 0.79 -3.18 -7.24
N PRO A 129 0.11 -2.05 -7.48
CA PRO A 129 -0.20 -1.07 -6.44
C PRO A 129 -0.96 -1.68 -5.27
N ILE A 130 -0.63 -1.26 -4.06
CA ILE A 130 -1.34 -1.66 -2.83
C ILE A 130 -1.87 -0.47 -2.04
N ALA A 131 -1.26 0.71 -2.20
CA ALA A 131 -1.75 1.92 -1.59
C ALA A 131 -1.36 3.16 -2.41
N LEU A 132 -2.19 4.20 -2.32
CA LEU A 132 -1.98 5.49 -2.98
C LEU A 132 -2.12 6.64 -1.97
N PRO A 133 -1.21 7.63 -1.98
CA PRO A 133 -1.36 8.89 -1.27
C PRO A 133 -2.12 9.91 -2.14
N ASP A 134 -2.28 11.13 -1.64
CA ASP A 134 -2.86 12.26 -2.41
C ASP A 134 -1.81 13.04 -3.23
N ASP A 135 -0.51 12.73 -3.10
CA ASP A 135 0.60 13.53 -3.63
C ASP A 135 1.42 12.86 -4.75
N GLY A 136 0.94 11.71 -5.27
CA GLY A 136 1.53 11.06 -6.45
C GLY A 136 2.63 10.03 -6.16
N GLY A 137 2.87 9.69 -4.88
CA GLY A 137 3.58 8.46 -4.52
C GLY A 137 2.79 7.20 -4.85
N VAL A 138 3.44 6.04 -4.85
CA VAL A 138 2.78 4.73 -5.02
C VAL A 138 3.50 3.71 -4.15
N ALA A 139 2.75 3.03 -3.27
CA ALA A 139 3.21 1.81 -2.63
C ALA A 139 2.72 0.59 -3.42
N PHE A 140 3.59 -0.36 -3.72
CA PHE A 140 3.28 -1.54 -4.54
C PHE A 140 4.03 -2.79 -4.10
N VAL A 141 3.54 -3.95 -4.54
CA VAL A 141 4.19 -5.26 -4.39
C VAL A 141 4.88 -5.65 -5.70
N ASP A 142 6.17 -5.94 -5.62
CA ASP A 142 6.96 -6.44 -6.74
C ASP A 142 6.57 -7.90 -7.08
N HIS A 143 6.04 -8.13 -8.28
CA HIS A 143 5.69 -9.47 -8.78
C HIS A 143 6.75 -10.04 -9.74
N ARG A 144 7.93 -9.43 -9.86
CA ARG A 144 9.04 -10.01 -10.64
C ARG A 144 9.42 -11.38 -10.08
N PRO A 145 9.54 -12.42 -10.91
CA PRO A 145 10.09 -13.70 -10.48
C PRO A 145 11.52 -13.51 -9.99
N GLY A 146 11.79 -13.93 -8.75
CA GLY A 146 13.14 -13.86 -8.19
C GLY A 146 13.13 -13.52 -6.70
N PRO A 147 14.29 -13.10 -6.16
CA PRO A 147 14.46 -12.80 -4.75
C PRO A 147 13.59 -11.64 -4.24
N SER A 148 13.16 -10.72 -5.11
CA SER A 148 12.32 -9.58 -4.73
C SER A 148 10.82 -9.86 -4.85
N TYR A 149 10.41 -11.04 -5.30
CA TYR A 149 8.98 -11.38 -5.41
C TYR A 149 8.28 -11.24 -4.04
N GLY A 150 7.29 -10.36 -3.98
CA GLY A 150 6.54 -10.04 -2.76
C GLY A 150 7.05 -8.83 -1.99
N HIS A 151 8.24 -8.30 -2.30
CA HIS A 151 8.74 -7.09 -1.66
C HIS A 151 7.79 -5.91 -1.87
N VAL A 152 7.63 -5.09 -0.83
CA VAL A 152 6.84 -3.87 -0.85
C VAL A 152 7.77 -2.68 -0.97
N TYR A 153 7.55 -1.85 -1.99
CA TYR A 153 8.27 -0.61 -2.20
C TYR A 153 7.30 0.57 -2.18
N GLU A 154 7.83 1.75 -1.90
CA GLU A 154 7.18 3.03 -2.20
C GLU A 154 8.06 3.84 -3.15
N MET A 155 7.43 4.49 -4.13
CA MET A 155 8.10 5.31 -5.13
C MET A 155 7.36 6.63 -5.34
N GLY A 156 8.12 7.71 -5.49
CA GLY A 156 7.64 9.03 -5.88
C GLY A 156 7.44 9.14 -7.39
N ILE A 157 6.56 8.33 -7.98
CA ILE A 157 6.32 8.31 -9.43
C ILE A 157 5.98 9.72 -9.95
N GLY A 158 5.14 10.48 -9.22
CA GLY A 158 4.77 11.84 -9.59
C GLY A 158 5.90 12.88 -9.52
N SER A 159 6.95 12.62 -8.73
CA SER A 159 8.13 13.50 -8.61
C SER A 159 9.33 13.04 -9.46
N GLY A 160 9.22 11.86 -10.09
CA GLY A 160 10.31 11.23 -10.84
C GLY A 160 11.36 10.55 -9.95
N ASP A 161 11.07 10.33 -8.67
CA ASP A 161 11.91 9.54 -7.76
C ASP A 161 11.60 8.04 -7.96
N LEU A 162 12.39 7.41 -8.81
CA LEU A 162 12.18 6.05 -9.30
C LEU A 162 13.12 5.01 -8.67
N ASP A 163 13.97 5.40 -7.72
CA ASP A 163 14.89 4.47 -7.04
C ASP A 163 14.11 3.48 -6.16
N GLY A 164 13.01 3.96 -5.55
CA GLY A 164 12.12 3.17 -4.72
C GLY A 164 12.69 2.86 -3.33
N THR A 165 11.90 3.16 -2.30
CA THR A 165 12.22 2.82 -0.91
C THR A 165 11.63 1.46 -0.58
N LEU A 166 12.48 0.49 -0.22
CA LEU A 166 12.01 -0.80 0.30
C LEU A 166 11.32 -0.60 1.65
N TRP A 167 10.02 -0.87 1.72
CA TRP A 167 9.23 -0.80 2.94
C TRP A 167 9.24 -2.11 3.73
N ALA A 168 9.18 -3.25 3.05
CA ALA A 168 9.21 -4.57 3.66
C ALA A 168 9.52 -5.66 2.63
N THR A 169 9.96 -6.83 3.07
CA THR A 169 10.17 -7.99 2.17
C THR A 169 8.90 -8.79 1.88
N GLY A 170 7.74 -8.34 2.39
CA GLY A 170 6.43 -8.94 2.14
C GLY A 170 5.30 -8.15 2.81
N PRO A 171 4.03 -8.29 2.35
CA PRO A 171 2.87 -7.69 3.02
C PRO A 171 2.74 -8.08 4.50
N ALA A 172 3.01 -9.32 4.89
CA ALA A 172 2.98 -9.73 6.30
C ALA A 172 4.02 -8.98 7.14
N GLU A 173 5.24 -8.82 6.63
CA GLU A 173 6.28 -8.06 7.31
C GLU A 173 5.96 -6.56 7.38
N LEU A 174 5.35 -6.00 6.33
CA LEU A 174 4.87 -4.62 6.34
C LEU A 174 3.91 -4.39 7.51
N PHE A 175 2.85 -5.18 7.61
CA PHE A 175 1.85 -4.98 8.66
C PHE A 175 2.37 -5.33 10.06
N ARG A 176 3.28 -6.30 10.18
CA ARG A 176 4.01 -6.56 11.42
C ARG A 176 4.76 -5.31 11.90
N SER A 177 5.53 -4.69 11.00
CA SER A 177 6.38 -3.54 11.32
C SER A 177 5.56 -2.28 11.61
N LEU A 178 4.46 -2.08 10.87
CA LEU A 178 3.52 -0.99 11.14
C LEU A 178 2.80 -1.18 12.48
N ALA A 179 2.35 -2.40 12.79
CA ALA A 179 1.73 -2.70 14.09
C ALA A 179 2.72 -2.53 15.25
N ASP A 180 3.95 -3.05 15.12
CA ASP A 180 5.03 -2.86 16.10
C ASP A 180 5.25 -1.37 16.37
N SER A 181 5.33 -0.56 15.31
CA SER A 181 5.51 0.89 15.39
C SER A 181 4.34 1.57 16.10
N LEU A 182 3.09 1.28 15.72
CA LEU A 182 1.89 1.86 16.33
C LEU A 182 1.71 1.47 17.81
N GLU A 183 2.06 0.24 18.18
CA GLU A 183 1.94 -0.27 19.55
C GLU A 183 3.00 0.29 20.50
N THR A 184 4.20 0.56 19.98
CA THR A 184 5.37 0.95 20.80
C THR A 184 5.74 2.42 20.67
N GLY A 185 5.24 3.11 19.65
CA GLY A 185 5.70 4.45 19.26
C GLY A 185 7.09 4.46 18.62
N SER A 186 7.65 3.29 18.28
CA SER A 186 8.93 3.18 17.57
C SER A 186 8.81 3.59 16.10
N LEU A 187 9.93 3.80 15.42
CA LEU A 187 9.93 4.19 14.02
C LEU A 187 9.61 3.00 13.11
N PHE A 188 8.74 3.22 12.13
CA PHE A 188 8.70 2.43 10.90
C PHE A 188 9.59 3.14 9.88
N LEU A 189 10.74 2.56 9.53
CA LEU A 189 11.80 3.24 8.79
C LEU A 189 12.20 4.56 9.48
N TYR A 190 11.79 5.71 8.94
CA TYR A 190 12.00 7.05 9.49
C TYR A 190 10.68 7.76 9.81
N TYR A 191 9.56 7.02 9.87
CA TYR A 191 8.25 7.52 10.20
C TYR A 191 7.88 7.19 11.64
N ARG A 192 7.59 8.23 12.44
CA ARG A 192 7.05 8.07 13.78
C ARG A 192 5.52 8.10 13.73
N PRO A 193 4.82 7.12 14.32
CA PRO A 193 3.37 7.16 14.40
C PRO A 193 2.92 8.19 15.44
N SER A 194 1.87 8.92 15.10
CA SER A 194 1.14 9.81 16.00
C SER A 194 -0.37 9.68 15.76
N THR A 195 -1.18 10.31 16.61
CA THR A 195 -2.64 10.40 16.40
C THR A 195 -3.08 11.84 16.48
N TYR A 196 -4.07 12.21 15.68
CA TYR A 196 -4.68 13.54 15.69
C TYR A 196 -6.20 13.44 15.70
N ALA A 197 -6.88 14.49 16.13
CA ALA A 197 -8.33 14.59 16.00
C ALA A 197 -8.69 15.08 14.58
N GLY A 198 -9.34 14.24 13.78
CA GLY A 198 -9.85 14.59 12.46
C GLY A 198 -10.98 15.63 12.52
N GLY A 199 -11.43 16.13 11.37
CA GLY A 199 -12.46 17.19 11.28
C GLY A 199 -13.80 16.86 11.96
N SER A 200 -14.09 15.57 12.19
CA SER A 200 -15.27 15.08 12.92
C SER A 200 -15.02 14.85 14.43
N GLY A 201 -13.83 15.15 14.94
CA GLY A 201 -13.42 14.91 16.33
C GLY A 201 -12.99 13.46 16.64
N HIS A 202 -13.00 12.56 15.64
CA HIS A 202 -12.49 11.20 15.80
C HIS A 202 -10.98 11.15 15.62
N GLN A 203 -10.31 10.28 16.37
CA GLN A 203 -8.87 10.09 16.23
C GLN A 203 -8.54 9.35 14.93
N CYS A 204 -7.51 9.85 14.25
CA CYS A 204 -6.91 9.28 13.03
C CYS A 204 -5.39 9.11 13.24
N VAL A 205 -4.79 8.18 12.51
CA VAL A 205 -3.34 7.95 12.49
C VAL A 205 -2.64 8.98 11.62
N ALA A 206 -1.51 9.49 12.10
CA ALA A 206 -0.53 10.24 11.31
C ALA A 206 0.85 9.61 11.42
N TRP A 207 1.72 9.97 10.48
CA TRP A 207 3.10 9.52 10.42
C TRP A 207 3.99 10.74 10.18
N ASP A 208 4.79 11.10 11.19
CA ASP A 208 5.71 12.23 11.15
C ASP A 208 7.09 11.76 10.67
N ILE A 209 7.70 12.50 9.73
CA ILE A 209 9.06 12.20 9.25
C ILE A 209 10.08 12.65 10.29
N GLU A 210 10.92 11.74 10.75
CA GLU A 210 12.11 12.06 11.55
C GLU A 210 13.36 12.12 10.66
N HIS A 211 14.08 13.23 10.75
CA HIS A 211 15.35 13.48 10.06
C HIS A 211 16.56 13.05 10.88
#